data_AF-A0A7X3HTJ4-F1
#
_entry.id   AF-A0A7X3HTJ4-F1
#
_cell.length_a   1.000
_cell.length_b   1.000
_cell.length_c   1.000
_cell.angle_alpha   90.00
_cell.angle_beta   90.00
_cell.angle_gamma   90.00
#
_symmetry.space_group_name_H-M   'P 1'
#
loop_
_entity.id
_entity.type
_entity.pdbx_description
1 polymer ?
#
loop_
_entity_poly.entity_id
_entity_poly.type
_entity_poly.pdbx_seq_one_letter_code
_entity_poly.pdbx_strand_id
1 'polypeptide(L)'
;MQHNEQEDREYPEPETVLAIRGAIVTGQLGGPMGPPGHWLNEFWQIGAALRDHAEMLQGFQCTARREVLSTTSEYLAFREPITEQPVGQF
;
A
#
# COMPACT_ATOMS: atom_id res chain seq x y z
N MET A 1 -30.62 34.03 24.76
CA MET A 1 -30.13 33.83 23.39
C MET A 1 -28.66 33.48 23.49
N GLN A 2 -28.32 32.19 23.50
CA GLN A 2 -26.91 31.78 23.50
C GLN A 2 -26.38 32.02 22.09
N HIS A 3 -25.39 32.89 21.97
CA HIS A 3 -24.76 33.24 20.70
C HIS A 3 -23.96 32.02 20.24
N ASN A 4 -24.26 31.51 19.05
CA ASN A 4 -23.59 30.36 18.46
C ASN A 4 -22.22 30.83 17.92
N GLU A 5 -21.23 30.99 18.80
CA GLU A 5 -19.86 31.43 18.46
C GLU A 5 -19.06 30.41 17.61
N GLN A 6 -19.73 29.39 17.08
CA GLN A 6 -19.12 28.29 16.32
C GLN A 6 -19.10 28.51 14.81
N GLU A 7 -19.85 29.49 14.29
CA GLU A 7 -20.04 29.65 12.83
C GLU A 7 -18.89 30.38 12.11
N ASP A 8 -17.97 31.05 12.84
CA ASP A 8 -16.88 31.85 12.25
C ASP A 8 -15.46 31.25 12.43
N ARG A 9 -15.32 29.97 12.78
CA ARG A 9 -13.98 29.34 12.87
C ARG A 9 -13.52 28.82 11.51
N GLU A 10 -12.49 29.47 10.96
CA GLU A 10 -11.85 29.12 9.68
C GLU A 10 -11.20 27.71 9.70
N TYR A 11 -10.88 27.18 10.88
CA TYR A 11 -10.24 25.87 11.04
C TYR A 11 -10.89 25.04 12.15
N PRO A 12 -10.95 23.70 11.99
CA PRO A 12 -11.45 22.81 13.03
C PRO A 12 -10.52 22.81 14.24
N GLU A 13 -11.08 22.50 15.41
CA GLU A 13 -10.31 22.37 16.65
C GLU A 13 -9.15 21.37 16.49
N PRO A 14 -7.97 21.63 17.10
CA PRO A 14 -6.82 20.72 17.04
C PRO A 14 -7.17 19.28 17.42
N GLU A 15 -8.06 19.08 18.40
CA GLU A 15 -8.54 17.78 18.84
C GLU A 15 -9.31 17.06 17.75
N THR A 16 -10.12 17.79 16.97
CA THR A 16 -10.84 17.26 15.81
C THR A 16 -9.86 16.78 14.74
N VAL A 17 -8.81 17.57 14.47
CA VAL A 17 -7.75 17.19 13.53
C VAL A 17 -7.01 15.94 14.02
N LEU A 18 -6.68 15.87 15.31
CA LEU A 18 -6.03 14.70 15.90
C LEU A 18 -6.92 13.46 15.84
N ALA A 19 -8.22 13.58 16.11
CA ALA A 19 -9.18 12.49 16.01
C ALA A 19 -9.29 11.96 14.57
N ILE A 20 -9.35 12.86 13.58
CA ILE A 20 -9.35 12.50 12.15
C ILE A 20 -8.06 11.74 11.79
N ARG A 21 -6.90 12.28 12.18
CA ARG A 21 -5.61 11.62 11.92
C ARG A 21 -5.54 10.24 12.57
N GLY A 22 -6.00 10.14 13.82
CA GLY A 22 -6.07 8.88 14.55
C GLY A 22 -6.97 7.85 13.86
N ALA A 23 -8.13 8.27 13.36
CA ALA A 23 -9.05 7.39 12.63
C ALA A 23 -8.42 6.86 11.34
N ILE A 24 -7.75 7.72 10.56
CA ILE A 24 -7.05 7.31 9.33
C ILE A 24 -5.95 6.30 9.65
N VAL A 25 -5.07 6.61 10.61
CA VAL A 25 -3.96 5.71 10.99
C VAL A 25 -4.50 4.38 11.49
N THR A 26 -5.58 4.39 12.27
CA THR A 26 -6.22 3.16 12.76
C THR A 26 -6.74 2.31 11.59
N GLY A 27 -7.38 2.93 10.59
CA GLY A 27 -7.84 2.23 9.39
C GLY A 27 -6.69 1.63 8.58
N GLN A 28 -5.61 2.38 8.38
CA GLN A 28 -4.40 1.91 7.68
C GLN A 28 -3.78 0.68 8.34
N LEU A 29 -3.77 0.63 9.67
CA LEU A 29 -3.23 -0.49 10.43
C LEU A 29 -4.21 -1.66 10.57
N GLY A 30 -5.45 -1.54 10.10
CA GLY A 30 -6.49 -2.56 10.28
C GLY A 30 -7.01 -2.68 11.71
N GLY A 31 -6.93 -1.58 12.48
CA GLY A 31 -7.54 -1.49 13.79
C GLY A 31 -9.07 -1.45 13.73
N PRO A 32 -9.76 -1.64 14.87
CA PRO A 32 -11.22 -1.70 14.92
C PRO A 32 -11.85 -0.38 14.47
N MET A 33 -12.93 -0.48 13.70
CA MET A 33 -13.78 0.67 13.37
C MET A 33 -14.60 1.09 14.60
N GLY A 34 -14.94 2.38 14.68
CA GLY A 34 -15.81 2.90 15.73
C GLY A 34 -17.25 2.39 15.63
N PRO A 35 -18.12 2.78 16.57
CA PRO A 35 -19.53 2.40 16.55
C PRO A 35 -20.22 2.78 15.23
N PRO A 36 -21.23 2.02 14.77
CA PRO A 36 -21.99 2.37 13.58
C PRO A 36 -22.55 3.80 13.63
N GLY A 37 -22.42 4.55 12.54
CA GLY A 37 -22.87 5.94 12.44
C GLY A 37 -21.94 6.98 13.09
N HIS A 38 -20.82 6.58 13.69
CA HIS A 38 -19.84 7.53 14.21
C HIS A 38 -19.13 8.25 13.04
N TRP A 39 -19.10 9.59 13.07
CA TRP A 39 -18.58 10.41 11.96
C TRP A 39 -17.10 10.14 11.61
N LEU A 40 -16.29 9.71 12.59
CA LEU A 40 -14.88 9.30 12.35
C LEU A 40 -14.74 8.05 11.46
N ASN A 41 -15.79 7.27 11.27
CA ASN A 41 -15.72 6.05 10.45
C ASN A 41 -15.44 6.37 8.98
N GLU A 42 -15.88 7.53 8.49
CA GLU A 42 -15.55 8.00 7.12
C GLU A 42 -14.03 8.12 6.94
N PHE A 43 -13.34 8.66 7.94
CA PHE A 43 -11.89 8.82 7.92
C PHE A 43 -11.16 7.50 8.15
N TRP A 44 -11.73 6.61 8.97
CA TRP A 44 -11.23 5.24 9.10
C TRP A 44 -11.28 4.48 7.76
N GLN A 45 -12.35 4.64 6.98
CA GLN A 45 -12.49 4.01 5.66
C GLN A 45 -11.43 4.49 4.67
N ILE A 46 -11.05 5.78 4.71
CA ILE A 46 -9.92 6.30 3.91
C ILE A 46 -8.65 5.53 4.26
N GLY A 47 -8.38 5.35 5.55
CA GLY A 47 -7.22 4.58 6.01
C GLY A 47 -7.25 3.13 5.54
N ALA A 48 -8.40 2.46 5.67
CA ALA A 48 -8.57 1.08 5.22
C ALA A 48 -8.35 0.93 3.71
N ALA A 49 -8.89 1.84 2.90
CA ALA A 49 -8.67 1.84 1.45
C ALA A 49 -7.18 2.00 1.09
N LEU A 50 -6.44 2.86 1.80
CA LEU A 50 -5.00 3.02 1.60
C LEU A 50 -4.22 1.73 1.88
N ARG A 51 -4.60 0.98 2.92
CA ARG A 51 -4.01 -0.33 3.21
C ARG A 51 -4.28 -1.32 2.07
N ASP A 52 -5.53 -1.44 1.65
CA ASP A 52 -5.93 -2.40 0.61
C ASP A 52 -5.22 -2.11 -0.73
N HIS A 53 -5.02 -0.83 -1.06
CA HIS A 53 -4.21 -0.43 -2.22
C HIS A 53 -2.73 -0.79 -2.06
N ALA A 54 -2.14 -0.57 -0.87
CA ALA A 54 -0.74 -0.91 -0.62
C ALA A 54 -0.49 -2.42 -0.75
N GLU A 55 -1.42 -3.25 -0.27
CA GLU A 55 -1.37 -4.72 -0.43
C GLU A 55 -1.42 -5.13 -1.90
N MET A 56 -2.29 -4.51 -2.71
CA MET A 56 -2.37 -4.77 -4.14
C MET A 56 -1.05 -4.42 -4.86
N LEU A 57 -0.46 -3.26 -4.56
CA LEU A 57 0.83 -2.86 -5.15
C LEU A 57 1.96 -3.81 -4.76
N GLN A 58 2.01 -4.25 -3.50
CA GLN A 58 3.01 -5.20 -3.04
C GLN A 58 2.88 -6.55 -3.75
N GLY A 59 1.65 -7.05 -3.94
CA GLY A 59 1.39 -8.28 -4.71
C GLY A 59 1.86 -8.19 -6.16
N PHE A 60 1.61 -7.06 -6.81
CA PHE A 60 2.10 -6.79 -8.17
C PHE A 60 3.63 -6.78 -8.23
N GLN A 61 4.29 -6.04 -7.33
CA GLN A 61 5.75 -5.95 -7.29
C GLN A 61 6.41 -7.31 -7.05
N CYS A 62 5.85 -8.13 -6.16
CA CYS A 62 6.33 -9.49 -5.92
C CYS A 62 6.22 -10.38 -7.17
N THR A 63 5.08 -10.29 -7.88
CA THR A 63 4.86 -11.06 -9.11
C THR A 63 5.81 -10.63 -10.21
N ALA A 64 5.89 -9.33 -10.49
CA ALA A 64 6.79 -8.77 -11.51
C ALA A 64 8.25 -9.10 -11.21
N ARG A 65 8.68 -8.99 -9.95
CA ARG A 65 10.04 -9.37 -9.53
C ARG A 65 10.31 -10.84 -9.80
N ARG A 66 9.36 -11.72 -9.49
CA ARG A 66 9.50 -13.16 -9.70
C ARG A 66 9.61 -13.50 -11.18
N GLU A 67 8.78 -12.88 -12.01
CA GLU A 67 8.80 -13.07 -13.47
C GLU A 67 10.14 -12.63 -14.06
N VAL A 68 10.62 -11.42 -13.74
CA VAL A 68 11.92 -10.93 -14.21
C VAL A 68 13.06 -11.86 -13.80
N LEU A 69 13.07 -12.32 -12.55
CA LEU A 69 14.09 -13.26 -12.07
C LEU A 69 14.00 -14.62 -12.77
N SER A 70 12.80 -15.15 -13.02
CA SER A 70 12.60 -16.41 -13.75
C SER A 70 13.12 -16.30 -15.17
N THR A 71 12.67 -15.28 -15.91
CA THR A 71 13.09 -15.05 -17.31
C THR A 71 14.60 -14.84 -17.41
N THR A 72 15.19 -14.09 -16.48
CA THR A 72 16.65 -13.88 -16.47
C THR A 72 17.40 -15.18 -16.18
N SER A 73 16.92 -15.98 -15.24
CA SER A 73 17.49 -17.29 -14.93
C SER A 73 17.41 -18.23 -16.13
N GLU A 74 16.27 -18.28 -16.82
CA GLU A 74 16.08 -19.08 -18.04
C GLU A 74 17.03 -18.62 -19.16
N TYR A 75 17.16 -17.30 -19.37
CA TYR A 75 18.08 -16.75 -20.36
C TYR A 75 19.55 -17.08 -20.07
N LEU A 76 19.95 -17.03 -18.80
CA LEU A 76 21.30 -17.36 -18.37
C LEU A 76 21.56 -18.87 -18.43
N ALA A 77 20.60 -19.71 -18.03
CA ALA A 77 20.69 -21.17 -18.13
C ALA A 77 20.76 -21.64 -19.59
N PHE A 78 20.04 -20.97 -20.50
CA PHE A 78 20.15 -21.21 -21.94
C PHE A 78 21.56 -20.88 -22.50
N ARG A 79 22.35 -20.06 -21.78
CA ARG A 79 23.72 -19.68 -22.14
C ARG A 79 24.83 -20.50 -21.46
N GLU A 80 24.51 -21.59 -20.73
CA GLU A 80 25.56 -22.55 -20.37
C GLU A 80 26.21 -23.14 -21.65
N PRO A 81 27.55 -23.31 -21.65
CA PRO A 81 28.36 -23.06 -22.82
C PRO A 81 28.12 -24.10 -23.90
N ILE A 82 28.07 -23.63 -25.16
CA ILE A 82 28.49 -24.42 -26.31
C ILE A 82 29.93 -24.84 -25.99
N THR A 83 30.10 -26.04 -25.43
CA THR A 83 31.40 -26.68 -25.34
C THR A 83 31.85 -26.85 -26.79
N GLU A 84 32.68 -25.93 -27.27
CA GLU A 84 33.41 -26.12 -28.52
C GLU A 84 34.19 -27.43 -28.37
N GLN A 85 33.63 -28.50 -28.95
CA GLN A 85 34.40 -29.71 -29.18
C GLN A 85 35.59 -29.31 -30.05
N PRO A 86 36.84 -29.57 -29.63
CA PRO A 86 37.96 -29.30 -30.48
C PRO A 86 37.83 -30.20 -31.72
N VAL A 87 37.72 -29.56 -32.89
CA VAL A 87 37.85 -30.21 -34.19
C VAL A 87 39.31 -30.63 -34.33
N GLY A 88 39.65 -31.77 -33.75
CA GLY A 88 40.93 -32.47 -33.93
C GLY A 88 40.77 -33.50 -35.05
N GLN A 89 41.12 -33.07 -36.26
CA GLN A 89 41.28 -33.93 -37.42
C GLN A 89 42.58 -34.75 -37.32
N PHE A 90 42.54 -35.95 -37.93
CA PHE A 90 43.61 -36.90 -38.28
C PHE A 90 44.01 -37.94 -37.23
#